data_AF-A0A6B0VP35-F1
#
_entry.id   AF-A0A6B0VP35-F1
#
_cell.length_a   1.000
_cell.length_b   1.000
_cell.length_c   1.000
_cell.angle_alpha   90.00
_cell.angle_beta   90.00
_cell.angle_gamma   90.00
#
_symmetry.space_group_name_H-M   'P 1'
#
loop_
_entity.id
_entity.type
_entity.pdbx_description
1 polymer ?
#
loop_
_entity_poly.entity_id
_entity_poly.type
_entity_poly.pdbx_seq_one_letter_code
_entity_poly.pdbx_strand_id
1 'polypeptide(L)'
;MVAVDWKTDRRAGVTFVTATVSNTRTTPQTIRLESQLDGPTWPPRHDGIRAPEWSDDIWEGTVESNRCRGVGFASPAPPTEPPLEVLAVSRVSDARTATADEVLATLDGWAPTPDILTPGP
;
A
#
# COMPACT_ATOMS: atom_id res chain seq x y z
N MET A 1 -4.00 10.76 11.91
CA MET A 1 -4.27 9.30 11.76
C MET A 1 -4.47 9.01 10.28
N VAL A 2 -4.24 7.78 9.84
CA VAL A 2 -4.67 7.34 8.49
C VAL A 2 -5.84 6.39 8.68
N ALA A 3 -6.96 6.69 8.03
CA ALA A 3 -8.15 5.85 8.03
C ALA A 3 -8.47 5.44 6.60
N VAL A 4 -8.91 4.20 6.41
CA VAL A 4 -9.36 3.68 5.13
C VAL A 4 -10.80 3.25 5.28
N ASP A 5 -11.67 3.83 4.48
CA ASP A 5 -13.06 3.43 4.33
C ASP A 5 -13.22 2.74 2.98
N TRP A 6 -14.07 1.71 2.87
CA TRP A 6 -14.30 1.02 1.61
C TRP A 6 -15.77 0.70 1.40
N LYS A 7 -16.15 0.67 0.13
CA LYS A 7 -17.47 0.28 -0.34
C LYS A 7 -17.32 -0.67 -1.51
N THR A 8 -18.04 -1.78 -1.45
CA THR A 8 -18.15 -2.72 -2.54
C THR A 8 -19.54 -2.63 -3.17
N ASP A 9 -19.61 -2.71 -4.49
CA ASP A 9 -20.85 -2.68 -5.26
C ASP A 9 -20.72 -3.71 -6.39
N ARG A 10 -21.58 -4.73 -6.40
CA ARG A 10 -21.53 -5.79 -7.42
C ARG A 10 -22.56 -5.51 -8.51
N ARG A 11 -22.12 -5.33 -9.76
CA ARG A 11 -22.98 -5.10 -10.94
C ARG A 11 -22.57 -5.99 -12.09
N ALA A 12 -23.55 -6.63 -12.73
CA ALA A 12 -23.35 -7.45 -13.93
C ALA A 12 -22.22 -8.50 -13.78
N GLY A 13 -22.08 -9.09 -12.60
CA GLY A 13 -21.05 -10.09 -12.29
C GLY A 13 -19.68 -9.51 -11.90
N VAL A 14 -19.47 -8.19 -12.01
CA VAL A 14 -18.24 -7.49 -11.65
C VAL A 14 -18.40 -6.82 -10.28
N THR A 15 -17.40 -6.97 -9.43
CA THR A 15 -17.30 -6.29 -8.14
C THR A 15 -16.53 -4.99 -8.32
N PHE A 16 -17.17 -3.87 -8.01
CA PHE A 16 -16.56 -2.55 -7.95
C PHE A 16 -16.22 -2.23 -6.51
N VAL A 17 -14.97 -1.89 -6.26
CA VAL A 17 -14.48 -1.48 -4.94
C VAL A 17 -14.08 -0.02 -5.01
N THR A 18 -14.62 0.77 -4.10
CA THR A 18 -14.25 2.18 -3.91
C THR A 18 -13.76 2.34 -2.48
N ALA A 19 -12.48 2.66 -2.32
CA ALA A 19 -11.88 2.96 -1.04
C ALA A 19 -11.57 4.46 -0.94
N THR A 20 -11.74 5.02 0.25
CA THR A 20 -11.40 6.40 0.56
C THR A 20 -10.37 6.39 1.67
N VAL A 21 -9.16 6.82 1.32
CA VAL A 21 -8.05 6.93 2.26
C VAL A 21 -7.99 8.35 2.78
N SER A 22 -8.12 8.53 4.09
CA SER A 22 -8.14 9.83 4.75
C SER A 22 -6.92 10.01 5.65
N ASN A 23 -6.12 11.04 5.36
CA ASN A 23 -4.96 11.41 6.16
C ASN A 23 -5.26 12.63 7.02
N THR A 24 -5.50 12.42 8.32
CA THR A 24 -5.66 13.49 9.32
C THR A 24 -4.34 13.87 10.00
N ARG A 25 -3.19 13.39 9.49
CA ARG A 25 -1.87 13.83 9.96
C ARG A 25 -1.48 15.13 9.26
N THR A 26 -0.60 15.88 9.92
CA THR A 26 0.03 17.10 9.37
C THR A 26 1.14 16.83 8.36
N THR A 27 1.49 15.56 8.13
CA THR A 27 2.53 15.13 7.19
C THR A 27 1.93 14.27 6.07
N PRO A 28 2.43 14.40 4.83
CA PRO A 28 2.03 13.53 3.73
C PRO A 28 2.45 12.09 4.02
N GLN A 29 1.58 11.12 3.70
CA GLN A 29 1.83 9.69 3.90
C GLN A 29 1.77 8.95 2.55
N THR A 30 2.72 8.06 2.32
CA THR A 30 2.67 7.06 1.26
C THR A 30 1.94 5.83 1.78
N ILE A 31 0.95 5.35 1.03
CA ILE A 31 0.05 4.28 1.45
C ILE A 31 0.04 3.22 0.36
N ARG A 32 0.26 1.97 0.77
CA ARG A 32 0.23 0.79 -0.07
C ARG A 32 -0.97 -0.06 0.32
N LEU A 33 -1.85 -0.29 -0.63
CA LEU A 33 -3.06 -1.11 -0.48
C LEU A 33 -2.97 -2.30 -1.43
N GLU A 34 -3.47 -3.45 -1.01
CA GLU A 34 -3.57 -4.65 -1.85
C GLU A 34 -5.02 -5.11 -1.95
N SER A 35 -5.44 -5.47 -3.16
CA SER A 35 -6.73 -6.11 -3.40
C SER A 35 -6.71 -7.54 -2.86
N GLN A 36 -7.69 -7.88 -2.02
CA GLN A 36 -7.87 -9.24 -1.45
C GLN A 36 -8.91 -10.06 -2.24
N LEU A 37 -9.25 -9.64 -3.46
CA LEU A 37 -10.21 -10.34 -4.30
C LEU A 37 -9.51 -11.50 -5.01
N ASP A 38 -10.14 -12.67 -5.05
CA ASP A 38 -9.64 -13.91 -5.69
C ASP A 38 -9.64 -13.84 -7.24
N GLY A 39 -9.43 -12.65 -7.82
CA GLY A 39 -9.43 -12.45 -9.26
C GLY A 39 -8.74 -11.15 -9.66
N PRO A 40 -8.43 -10.99 -10.95
CA PRO A 40 -7.57 -9.93 -11.43
C PRO A 40 -8.14 -8.55 -11.10
N THR A 41 -7.28 -7.69 -10.55
CA THR A 41 -7.64 -6.29 -10.30
C THR A 41 -7.67 -5.50 -11.61
N TRP A 42 -8.81 -4.86 -11.86
CA TRP A 42 -9.05 -3.96 -12.98
C TRP A 42 -9.00 -2.53 -12.50
N PRO A 43 -7.84 -1.86 -12.63
CA PRO A 43 -7.71 -0.47 -12.23
C PRO A 43 -8.53 0.46 -13.12
N PRO A 44 -8.99 1.60 -12.59
CA PRO A 44 -9.68 2.62 -13.35
C PRO A 44 -8.75 3.12 -14.46
N ARG A 45 -9.35 3.30 -15.64
CA ARG A 45 -8.67 3.88 -16.79
C ARG A 45 -9.13 5.32 -16.95
N HIS A 46 -8.20 6.26 -16.94
CA HIS A 46 -8.46 7.65 -17.32
C HIS A 46 -7.92 7.84 -18.74
N ASP A 47 -8.78 8.21 -19.69
CA ASP A 47 -8.43 8.31 -21.12
C ASP A 47 -7.77 7.03 -21.70
N GLY A 48 -8.19 5.86 -21.20
CA GLY A 48 -7.62 4.56 -21.60
C GLY A 48 -6.27 4.23 -20.94
N ILE A 49 -5.66 5.16 -20.22
CA ILE A 49 -4.41 4.96 -19.48
C ILE A 49 -4.74 4.36 -18.11
N ARG A 50 -4.09 3.25 -17.77
CA ARG A 50 -4.14 2.67 -16.42
C ARG A 50 -3.64 3.72 -15.43
N ALA A 51 -4.41 3.97 -14.38
CA ALA A 51 -3.96 4.79 -13.26
C ALA A 51 -2.57 4.32 -12.79
N PRO A 52 -1.52 5.15 -12.88
CA PRO A 52 -0.15 4.74 -12.59
C PRO A 52 0.06 4.33 -11.14
N GLU A 53 -0.86 4.71 -10.26
CA GLU A 53 -0.87 4.27 -8.86
C GLU A 53 -1.12 2.76 -8.71
N TRP A 54 -1.61 2.07 -9.74
CA TRP A 54 -1.89 0.64 -9.70
C TRP A 54 -0.81 -0.20 -10.39
N SER A 55 -0.12 -1.01 -9.60
CA SER A 55 0.80 -2.06 -10.07
C SER A 55 0.18 -3.42 -9.75
N ASP A 56 -0.32 -4.11 -10.78
CA ASP A 56 -1.07 -5.37 -10.64
C ASP A 56 -2.24 -5.25 -9.64
N ASP A 57 -2.17 -5.92 -8.51
CA ASP A 57 -3.18 -5.92 -7.44
C ASP A 57 -2.86 -4.93 -6.31
N ILE A 58 -1.75 -4.20 -6.44
CA ILE A 58 -1.25 -3.26 -5.44
C ILE A 58 -1.49 -1.84 -5.92
N TRP A 59 -2.17 -1.05 -5.08
CA TRP A 59 -2.26 0.39 -5.23
C TRP A 59 -1.24 1.08 -4.32
N GLU A 60 -0.45 1.98 -4.88
CA GLU A 60 0.46 2.85 -4.15
C GLU A 60 0.18 4.31 -4.47
N GLY A 61 -0.09 5.09 -3.43
CA GLY A 61 -0.36 6.51 -3.59
C GLY A 61 0.03 7.35 -2.39
N THR A 62 0.38 8.60 -2.67
CA THR A 62 0.67 9.60 -1.66
C THR A 62 -0.58 10.39 -1.31
N VAL A 63 -0.89 10.48 -0.02
CA VAL A 63 -1.99 11.29 0.51
C VAL A 63 -1.41 12.45 1.29
N GLU A 64 -1.61 13.65 0.76
CA GLU A 64 -1.20 14.91 1.38
C GLU A 64 -1.80 15.11 2.78
N SER A 65 -1.17 15.99 3.56
CA SER A 65 -1.63 16.29 4.91
C SER A 65 -3.03 16.91 4.90
N ASN A 66 -3.92 16.43 5.78
CA ASN A 66 -5.33 16.84 5.82
C ASN A 66 -6.04 16.73 4.46
N ARG A 67 -5.74 15.68 3.71
CA ARG A 67 -6.40 15.34 2.45
C ARG A 67 -6.91 13.91 2.48
N CYS A 68 -7.86 13.64 1.59
CA CYS A 68 -8.35 12.31 1.29
C CYS A 68 -8.05 11.98 -0.17
N ARG A 69 -7.88 10.69 -0.45
CA ARG A 69 -7.67 10.15 -1.79
C ARG A 69 -8.64 9.01 -2.01
N GLY A 70 -9.38 9.08 -3.12
CA GLY A 70 -10.21 7.99 -3.58
C GLY A 70 -9.39 6.98 -4.37
N VAL A 71 -9.64 5.70 -4.12
CA VAL A 71 -9.03 4.55 -4.78
C VAL A 71 -10.16 3.70 -5.31
N GLY A 72 -10.27 3.58 -6.63
CA GLY A 72 -11.25 2.70 -7.26
C GLY A 72 -10.54 1.52 -7.91
N PHE A 73 -11.19 0.36 -7.93
CA PHE A 73 -10.84 -0.76 -8.80
C PHE A 73 -12.06 -1.67 -9.01
N ALA A 74 -11.99 -2.55 -10.01
CA ALA A 74 -12.99 -3.57 -10.25
C ALA A 74 -12.33 -4.95 -10.28
N SER A 75 -13.10 -6.02 -10.06
CA SER A 75 -12.63 -7.40 -10.26
C SER A 75 -13.81 -8.27 -10.69
N PRO A 76 -13.61 -9.29 -11.54
CA PRO A 76 -14.63 -10.28 -11.85
C PRO A 76 -14.92 -11.23 -10.67
N ALA A 77 -14.06 -11.25 -9.65
CA ALA A 77 -14.25 -12.07 -8.46
C ALA A 77 -15.45 -11.59 -7.62
N PRO A 78 -16.08 -12.48 -6.85
CA PRO A 78 -17.06 -12.09 -5.84
C PRO A 78 -16.43 -11.13 -4.80
N PRO A 79 -17.23 -10.25 -4.17
CA PRO A 79 -16.70 -9.36 -3.12
C PRO A 79 -16.26 -10.18 -1.90
N THR A 80 -15.06 -9.91 -1.41
CA THR A 80 -14.50 -10.42 -0.15
C THR A 80 -14.57 -9.33 0.92
N GLU A 81 -14.67 -9.72 2.19
CA GLU A 81 -14.59 -8.79 3.33
C GLU A 81 -13.43 -9.20 4.26
N PRO A 82 -12.35 -8.39 4.37
CA PRO A 82 -12.17 -7.08 3.72
C PRO A 82 -11.83 -7.20 2.21
N PRO A 83 -12.28 -6.26 1.35
CA PRO A 83 -11.98 -6.30 -0.09
C PRO A 83 -10.56 -5.81 -0.42
N LEU A 84 -9.91 -5.16 0.53
CA LEU A 84 -8.56 -4.62 0.41
C LEU A 84 -7.88 -4.63 1.77
N GLU A 85 -6.56 -4.73 1.76
CA GLU A 85 -5.71 -4.69 2.95
C GLU A 85 -4.69 -3.55 2.84
N VAL A 86 -4.39 -2.90 3.97
CA VAL A 86 -3.34 -1.88 4.06
C VAL A 86 -2.02 -2.58 4.32
N LEU A 87 -1.19 -2.76 3.29
CA LEU A 87 0.12 -3.38 3.43
C LEU A 87 1.11 -2.49 4.19
N ALA A 88 1.12 -1.19 3.90
CA ALA A 88 2.06 -0.26 4.52
C ALA A 88 1.55 1.18 4.53
N VAL A 89 1.96 1.92 5.57
CA VAL A 89 1.78 3.37 5.68
C VAL A 89 3.09 3.98 6.16
N SER A 90 3.75 4.74 5.28
CA SER A 90 5.01 5.42 5.57
C SER A 90 4.87 6.93 5.39
N ARG A 91 5.71 7.71 6.07
CA ARG A 91 5.77 9.16 5.80
C ARG A 91 6.51 9.38 4.48
N VAL A 92 6.15 10.38 3.68
CA VAL A 92 6.86 10.64 2.40
C VAL A 92 8.34 10.99 2.62
N SER A 93 8.70 11.52 3.80
CA SER A 93 10.10 11.73 4.20
C SER A 93 10.88 10.43 4.47
N ASP A 94 10.17 9.31 4.61
CA ASP A 94 10.68 7.95 4.80
C ASP A 94 10.79 7.21 3.47
N ALA A 95 10.90 7.94 2.35
CA ALA A 95 11.20 7.39 1.03
C ALA A 95 12.67 6.89 0.96
N ARG A 96 13.06 6.01 1.88
CA ARG A 96 13.91 4.87 1.54
C ARG A 96 12.98 3.68 1.40
N THR A 97 12.44 3.50 0.21
CA THR A 97 11.80 2.25 -0.20
C THR A 97 12.88 1.17 -0.26
N ALA A 98 13.32 0.70 0.90
CA ALA A 98 13.95 -0.60 1.00
C ALA A 98 12.78 -1.59 1.04
N THR A 99 12.65 -2.36 -0.04
CA THR A 99 11.79 -3.54 -0.01
C THR A 99 12.16 -4.39 1.22
N ALA A 100 11.20 -5.08 1.85
CA ALA A 100 11.48 -5.83 3.09
C ALA A 100 12.67 -6.81 2.94
N ASP A 101 12.88 -7.31 1.72
CA ASP A 101 14.02 -8.15 1.32
C ASP A 101 15.37 -7.38 1.35
N GLU A 102 15.36 -6.11 0.93
CA GLU A 102 16.52 -5.21 0.94
C GLU A 102 16.85 -4.68 2.35
N VAL A 103 15.83 -4.51 3.21
CA VAL A 103 16.04 -4.17 4.64
C VAL A 103 16.70 -5.31 5.39
N LEU A 104 16.27 -6.56 5.15
CA LEU A 104 16.90 -7.74 5.76
C LEU A 104 18.34 -7.92 5.28
N ALA A 105 18.62 -7.73 3.98
CA ALA A 105 19.99 -7.75 3.45
C ALA A 105 20.88 -6.63 4.06
N THR A 106 20.30 -5.48 4.39
CA THR A 106 21.04 -4.37 5.01
C THR A 106 21.29 -4.60 6.51
N LEU A 107 20.38 -5.28 7.22
CA LEU A 107 20.54 -5.65 8.63
C LEU A 107 21.57 -6.77 8.83
N ASP A 108 21.66 -7.71 7.88
CA ASP A 108 22.69 -8.77 7.88
C ASP A 108 24.12 -8.19 7.70
N GLY A 109 24.23 -6.98 7.13
CA GLY A 109 25.49 -6.25 6.99
C GLY A 109 25.93 -5.50 8.26
N TRP A 110 25.08 -5.40 9.28
CA TRP A 110 25.42 -4.71 10.53
C TRP A 110 25.95 -5.69 11.58
N ALA A 111 27.00 -6.43 11.23
CA ALA A 111 27.83 -7.06 12.22
C ALA A 111 28.58 -5.94 12.98
N PRO A 112 28.39 -5.78 14.30
CA PRO A 112 29.27 -4.91 15.08
C PRO A 112 30.72 -5.36 14.91
N THR A 113 31.65 -4.41 14.84
CA THR A 113 33.09 -4.68 14.68
C THR A 113 33.51 -5.77 15.68
N PRO A 114 34.13 -6.88 15.24
CA PRO A 114 34.43 -8.02 16.12
C PRO A 114 35.41 -7.71 17.26
N ASP A 115 36.02 -6.52 17.28
CA ASP A 115 36.89 -6.03 18.37
C ASP A 115 36.21 -5.84 19.73
N ILE A 116 34.88 -5.93 19.84
CA ILE A 116 34.18 -5.85 21.14
C ILE A 116 34.11 -7.22 21.87
N LEU A 117 34.48 -8.33 21.21
CA LEU A 117 34.49 -9.67 21.82
C LEU A 117 35.84 -10.07 22.42
N THR A 118 36.56 -9.15 23.04
CA THR A 118 37.69 -9.51 23.89
C THR A 118 37.23 -9.59 25.34
N PRO A 119 37.00 -10.78 25.92
CA PRO A 119 37.10 -10.91 27.36
C PRO A 119 38.60 -10.75 27.71
N GLY A 120 38.98 -9.60 28.24
CA GLY A 120 40.28 -9.45 28.89
C GLY A 120 40.10 -9.38 30.41
N PRO A 121 41.15 -9.65 31.20
CA PRO A 121 42.20 -10.67 31.08
C PRO A 121 41.86 -11.99 31.81
#